data_AF-A0A8T9Q8F1-F1
#
_entry.id   AF-A0A8T9Q8F1-F1
#
_cell.length_a   1.000
_cell.length_b   1.000
_cell.length_c   1.000
_cell.angle_alpha   90.00
_cell.angle_beta   90.00
_cell.angle_gamma   90.00
#
_symmetry.space_group_name_H-M   'P 1'
#
loop_
_entity.id
_entity.type
_entity.pdbx_description
1 polymer ?
#
loop_
_entity_poly.entity_id
_entity_poly.type
_entity_poly.pdbx_seq_one_letter_code
_entity_poly.pdbx_strand_id
1 'polypeptide(L)'
;MYEGLSGQPLTYVYGNSTDLNSDGNTGNDLIYIPRDVRDASEIKLVTTDTRTLAEVQNQLEAFINNDPYLRSHRGQYAERFAARLPWTHQVDLRVAQDFNFQAGGKKNTIQVTFDVINVGNLLNNDWGHQYSVQNNALELLRVESTGVNTQPTFSFPRSVATRTNPWDVTSLTSRWQGQLGVRYIFN
;
A
#
# COMPACT_ATOMS: atom_id res chain seq x y z
N MET A 1 15.70 -9.60 -15.90
CA MET A 1 15.81 -8.31 -15.21
C MET A 1 15.31 -8.48 -13.79
N TYR A 2 15.93 -7.83 -12.80
CA TYR A 2 15.45 -7.84 -11.43
C TYR A 2 15.27 -6.39 -10.98
N GLU A 3 14.16 -6.13 -10.30
CA GLU A 3 13.85 -4.84 -9.70
C GLU A 3 13.43 -5.03 -8.24
N GLY A 4 14.01 -4.21 -7.37
CA GLY A 4 13.60 -4.08 -5.97
C GLY A 4 13.15 -2.64 -5.72
N LEU A 5 11.88 -2.45 -5.41
CA LEU A 5 11.28 -1.12 -5.26
C LEU A 5 10.88 -0.89 -3.81
N SER A 6 11.46 0.14 -3.19
CA SER A 6 10.94 0.69 -1.92
C SER A 6 9.44 0.88 -2.07
N GLY A 7 8.64 0.38 -1.12
CA GLY A 7 7.20 0.58 -1.15
C GLY A 7 6.86 2.07 -1.17
N GLN A 8 5.73 2.40 -1.78
CA GLN A 8 5.28 3.79 -1.93
C GLN A 8 5.18 4.48 -0.55
N PRO A 9 5.44 5.79 -0.47
CA PRO A 9 5.20 6.54 0.75
C PRO A 9 3.73 6.50 1.16
N LEU A 10 3.48 6.43 2.46
CA LEU A 10 2.14 6.45 3.06
C LEU A 10 2.07 7.57 4.10
N THR A 11 0.92 8.23 4.18
CA THR A 11 0.57 9.18 5.23
C THR A 11 -0.66 8.69 5.98
N TYR A 12 -0.68 8.82 7.30
CA TYR A 12 -1.86 8.58 8.11
C TYR A 12 -2.54 9.90 8.46
N VAL A 13 -3.80 10.04 8.07
CA VAL A 13 -4.57 11.28 8.23
C VAL A 13 -5.89 11.03 8.98
N TYR A 14 -6.44 12.10 9.55
CA TYR A 14 -7.83 12.14 9.95
C TYR A 14 -8.73 12.23 8.72
N GLY A 15 -9.82 11.47 8.72
CA GLY A 15 -10.88 11.55 7.72
C GLY A 15 -12.06 12.43 8.16
N ASN A 16 -13.11 12.42 7.34
CA ASN A 16 -14.36 13.17 7.52
C ASN A 16 -14.29 14.69 7.24
N SER A 17 -13.37 15.11 6.36
CA SER A 17 -13.30 16.47 5.83
C SER A 17 -13.38 17.56 6.90
N THR A 18 -12.65 17.39 8.00
CA THR A 18 -12.57 18.37 9.10
C THR A 18 -11.17 18.97 9.13
N ASP A 19 -11.11 20.30 9.28
CA ASP A 19 -9.88 21.05 9.50
C ASP A 19 -9.61 21.15 11.01
N LEU A 20 -8.88 20.18 11.53
CA LEU A 20 -8.53 20.03 12.94
C LEU A 20 -7.37 20.95 13.33
N ASN A 21 -6.43 21.21 12.43
CA ASN A 21 -5.27 22.06 12.70
C ASN A 21 -5.51 23.55 12.36
N SER A 22 -6.67 23.88 11.78
CA SER A 22 -7.08 25.22 11.35
C SER A 22 -6.19 25.84 10.27
N ASP A 23 -5.62 25.02 9.37
CA ASP A 23 -4.78 25.46 8.26
C ASP A 23 -5.55 25.74 6.94
N GLY A 24 -6.86 25.52 6.95
CA GLY A 24 -7.76 25.72 5.82
C GLY A 24 -7.92 24.49 4.91
N ASN A 25 -7.26 23.37 5.21
CA ASN A 25 -7.42 22.11 4.49
C ASN A 25 -8.09 21.06 5.37
N THR A 26 -9.07 20.36 4.81
CA THR A 26 -9.95 19.48 5.59
C THR A 26 -9.65 17.99 5.44
N GLY A 27 -8.69 17.60 4.61
CA GLY A 27 -8.45 16.20 4.23
C GLY A 27 -6.99 15.76 4.30
N ASN A 28 -6.13 16.52 4.98
CA ASN A 28 -4.68 16.31 5.00
C ASN A 28 -4.09 16.32 6.43
N ASP A 29 -4.94 16.42 7.44
CA ASP A 29 -4.54 16.52 8.83
C ASP A 29 -3.94 15.23 9.34
N LEU A 30 -2.72 15.31 9.85
CA LEU A 30 -1.97 14.15 10.32
C LEU A 30 -2.54 13.65 11.64
N ILE A 31 -2.64 12.33 11.79
CA ILE A 31 -3.13 11.74 13.04
C ILE A 31 -2.13 11.96 14.18
N TYR A 32 -2.64 12.07 15.40
CA TYR A 32 -1.84 11.80 16.59
C TYR A 32 -1.89 10.31 16.89
N ILE A 33 -0.73 9.70 17.15
CA ILE A 33 -0.62 8.27 17.45
C ILE A 33 -0.57 8.12 18.97
N PRO A 34 -1.62 7.61 19.63
CA PRO A 34 -1.66 7.54 21.07
C PRO A 34 -0.66 6.52 21.64
N ARG A 35 -0.06 6.85 22.80
CA ARG A 35 0.70 5.89 23.60
C ARG A 35 -0.20 4.78 24.12
N ASP A 36 -1.38 5.16 24.58
CA ASP A 36 -2.46 4.26 24.95
C ASP A 36 -3.79 4.74 24.34
N VAL A 37 -4.39 3.92 23.48
CA VAL A 37 -5.70 4.20 22.86
C VAL A 37 -6.85 4.29 23.87
N ARG A 38 -6.62 3.89 25.13
CA ARG A 38 -7.57 3.96 26.24
C ARG A 38 -7.38 5.17 27.13
N ASP A 39 -6.30 5.93 26.96
CA ASP A 39 -6.08 7.17 27.68
C ASP A 39 -6.86 8.31 27.03
N ALA A 40 -7.97 8.69 27.67
CA ALA A 40 -8.82 9.77 27.21
C ALA A 40 -8.13 11.15 27.23
N SER A 41 -7.03 11.33 27.97
CA SER A 41 -6.25 12.58 27.92
C SER A 41 -5.43 12.71 26.64
N GLU A 42 -5.07 11.59 26.01
CA GLU A 42 -4.37 11.55 24.74
C GLU A 42 -5.34 11.50 23.55
N ILE A 43 -6.34 10.62 23.61
CA ILE A 43 -7.32 10.45 22.52
C ILE A 43 -8.70 10.05 23.05
N LYS A 44 -9.74 10.73 22.58
CA LYS A 44 -11.13 10.41 22.95
C LYS A 44 -11.84 9.63 21.85
N LEU A 45 -11.81 8.30 21.96
CA LEU A 45 -12.47 7.41 21.01
C LEU A 45 -13.97 7.29 21.29
N VAL A 46 -14.77 7.26 20.22
CA VAL A 46 -16.22 7.05 20.25
C VAL A 46 -16.63 6.00 19.21
N THR A 47 -17.81 5.42 19.41
CA THR A 47 -18.38 4.39 18.53
C THR A 47 -19.46 5.01 17.66
N THR A 48 -19.40 4.76 16.35
CA THR A 48 -20.40 5.22 15.37
C THR A 48 -21.14 4.05 14.69
N ASP A 49 -20.88 2.83 15.14
CA ASP A 49 -21.52 1.61 14.66
C ASP A 49 -21.85 0.63 15.81
N THR A 50 -22.14 -0.63 15.48
CA THR A 50 -22.56 -1.65 16.46
C THR A 50 -21.45 -2.13 17.40
N ARG A 51 -20.18 -1.71 17.21
CA ARG A 51 -19.07 -2.10 18.09
C ARG A 51 -19.14 -1.32 19.40
N THR A 52 -18.75 -1.99 20.47
CA THR A 52 -18.47 -1.37 21.76
C THR A 52 -17.17 -0.54 21.72
N LEU A 53 -17.03 0.41 22.65
CA LEU A 53 -15.81 1.22 22.76
C LEU A 53 -14.57 0.34 22.98
N ALA A 54 -14.70 -0.70 23.81
CA ALA A 54 -13.61 -1.65 24.07
C ALA A 54 -13.18 -2.41 22.80
N GLU A 55 -14.12 -2.81 21.95
CA GLU A 55 -13.81 -3.43 20.66
C GLU A 55 -13.07 -2.46 19.72
N VAL A 56 -13.53 -1.21 19.62
CA VAL A 56 -12.86 -0.17 18.83
C VAL A 56 -11.43 0.07 19.32
N GLN A 57 -11.24 0.19 20.64
CA GLN A 57 -9.93 0.36 21.26
C GLN A 57 -9.02 -0.85 20.97
N ASN A 58 -9.52 -2.08 21.16
CA ASN A 58 -8.74 -3.28 20.88
C ASN A 58 -8.32 -3.38 19.41
N GLN A 59 -9.22 -3.03 18.48
CA GLN A 59 -8.95 -3.07 17.05
C GLN A 59 -7.93 -2.01 16.62
N LEU A 60 -8.04 -0.78 17.12
CA LEU A 60 -7.07 0.27 16.84
C LEU A 60 -5.70 -0.07 17.43
N GLU A 61 -5.66 -0.57 18.66
CA GLU A 61 -4.43 -1.01 19.32
C GLU A 61 -3.73 -2.12 18.52
N ALA A 62 -4.50 -3.10 18.03
CA ALA A 62 -3.97 -4.15 17.16
C ALA A 62 -3.43 -3.58 15.83
N PHE A 63 -4.13 -2.63 15.23
CA PHE A 63 -3.68 -1.98 14.00
C PHE A 63 -2.36 -1.23 14.20
N ILE A 64 -2.25 -0.41 15.25
CA ILE A 64 -1.02 0.33 15.58
C ILE A 64 0.14 -0.64 15.85
N ASN A 65 -0.10 -1.76 16.54
CA ASN A 65 0.96 -2.72 16.85
C ASN A 65 1.44 -3.53 15.64
N ASN A 66 0.57 -3.75 14.65
CA ASN A 66 0.89 -4.44 13.41
C ASN A 66 1.63 -3.55 12.41
N ASP A 67 1.46 -2.22 12.49
CA ASP A 67 2.18 -1.28 11.64
C ASP A 67 3.50 -0.81 12.29
N PRO A 68 4.67 -1.10 11.70
CA PRO A 68 5.96 -0.74 12.29
C PRO A 68 6.16 0.77 12.47
N TYR A 69 5.61 1.59 11.57
CA TYR A 69 5.71 3.04 11.63
C TYR A 69 4.86 3.57 12.78
N LEU A 70 3.57 3.21 12.84
CA LEU A 70 2.68 3.65 13.91
C LEU A 70 3.20 3.19 15.29
N ARG A 71 3.64 1.93 15.40
CA ARG A 71 4.18 1.40 16.66
C ARG A 71 5.39 2.18 17.18
N SER A 72 6.28 2.62 16.28
CA SER A 72 7.50 3.34 16.65
C SER A 72 7.30 4.83 16.91
N HIS A 73 6.18 5.41 16.49
CA HIS A 73 5.86 6.85 16.62
C HIS A 73 4.73 7.13 17.61
N ARG A 74 4.46 6.19 18.54
CA ARG A 74 3.50 6.43 19.62
C ARG A 74 3.89 7.65 20.46
N GLY A 75 2.90 8.46 20.79
CA GLY A 75 3.06 9.72 21.50
C GLY A 75 3.42 10.91 20.61
N GLN A 76 3.40 10.74 19.28
CA GLN A 76 3.76 11.75 18.29
C GLN A 76 2.66 11.89 17.23
N TYR A 77 2.66 13.01 16.53
CA TYR A 77 1.89 13.12 15.28
C TYR A 77 2.58 12.32 14.18
N ALA A 78 1.78 11.66 13.35
CA ALA A 78 2.29 11.02 12.14
C ALA A 78 2.94 12.08 11.24
N GLU A 79 3.99 11.69 10.55
CA GLU A 79 4.71 12.52 9.59
C GLU A 79 4.20 12.25 8.18
N ARG A 80 4.17 13.31 7.37
CA ARG A 80 3.74 13.23 5.98
C ARG A 80 4.72 12.37 5.17
N PHE A 81 4.20 11.37 4.46
CA PHE A 81 4.98 10.46 3.61
C PHE A 81 6.13 9.75 4.32
N ALA A 82 6.05 9.54 5.64
CA ALA A 82 7.10 8.85 6.40
C ALA A 82 6.88 7.35 6.52
N ALA A 83 5.62 6.90 6.53
CA ALA A 83 5.31 5.47 6.44
C ALA A 83 5.63 4.94 5.02
N ARG A 84 5.78 3.62 4.90
CA ARG A 84 6.12 2.95 3.64
C ARG A 84 5.26 1.71 3.47
N LEU A 85 4.80 1.49 2.24
CA LEU A 85 4.24 0.19 1.84
C LEU A 85 5.33 -0.90 1.88
N PRO A 86 4.97 -2.19 1.82
CA PRO A 86 5.94 -3.27 1.80
C PRO A 86 6.87 -3.18 0.60
N TRP A 87 8.02 -3.83 0.74
CA TRP A 87 8.98 -3.92 -0.35
C TRP A 87 8.46 -4.85 -1.45
N THR A 88 8.66 -4.45 -2.70
CA THR A 88 8.30 -5.29 -3.85
C THR A 88 9.55 -5.76 -4.57
N HIS A 89 9.57 -7.06 -4.84
CA HIS A 89 10.60 -7.74 -5.62
C HIS A 89 9.98 -8.30 -6.89
N GLN A 90 10.48 -7.88 -8.05
CA GLN A 90 10.03 -8.40 -9.33
C GLN A 90 11.21 -8.94 -10.13
N VAL A 91 11.02 -10.13 -10.71
CA VAL A 91 11.99 -10.76 -11.61
C VAL A 91 11.30 -11.00 -12.93
N ASP A 92 11.88 -10.46 -14.01
CA ASP A 92 11.43 -10.69 -15.37
C ASP A 92 12.46 -11.55 -16.11
N LEU A 93 11.99 -12.49 -16.93
CA LEU A 93 12.83 -13.41 -17.68
C LEU A 93 12.56 -13.26 -19.18
N ARG A 94 13.62 -13.21 -19.98
CA ARG A 94 13.53 -13.34 -21.44
C ARG A 94 14.42 -14.47 -21.90
N VAL A 95 13.86 -15.36 -22.70
CA VAL A 95 14.60 -16.41 -23.41
C VAL A 95 14.50 -16.11 -24.90
N ALA A 96 15.62 -16.16 -25.63
CA ALA A 96 15.65 -15.97 -27.07
C ALA A 96 16.49 -17.08 -27.71
N GLN A 97 15.97 -17.68 -28.78
CA GLN A 97 16.64 -18.72 -29.54
C GLN A 97 16.67 -18.35 -31.02
N ASP A 98 17.87 -18.34 -31.59
CA ASP A 98 18.10 -18.11 -33.01
C ASP A 98 18.16 -19.45 -33.75
N PHE A 99 17.43 -19.52 -34.85
CA PHE A 99 17.44 -20.63 -35.81
C PHE A 99 17.98 -20.11 -37.15
N ASN A 100 19.22 -20.48 -37.45
CA ASN A 100 19.91 -20.08 -38.66
C ASN A 100 19.65 -21.07 -39.80
N PHE A 101 19.38 -20.58 -41.00
CA PHE A 101 19.19 -21.41 -42.19
C PHE A 101 19.62 -20.67 -43.47
N GLN A 102 19.87 -21.42 -44.54
CA GLN A 102 20.18 -20.87 -45.85
C GLN A 102 18.88 -20.67 -46.65
N ALA A 103 18.69 -19.48 -47.21
CA ALA A 103 17.60 -19.19 -48.16
C ALA A 103 18.08 -18.16 -49.18
N GLY A 104 17.82 -18.40 -50.47
CA GLY A 104 18.25 -17.49 -51.55
C GLY A 104 19.77 -17.31 -51.64
N GLY A 105 20.57 -18.32 -51.25
CA GLY A 105 22.04 -18.23 -51.23
C GLY A 105 22.62 -17.36 -50.12
N LYS A 106 21.79 -16.90 -49.18
CA LYS A 106 22.20 -16.10 -48.03
C LYS A 106 21.77 -16.75 -46.71
N LYS A 107 22.52 -16.46 -45.64
CA LYS A 107 22.20 -16.90 -44.29
C LYS A 107 21.06 -16.05 -43.73
N ASN A 108 19.92 -16.67 -43.44
CA ASN A 108 18.77 -16.05 -42.81
C ASN A 108 18.60 -16.58 -41.37
N THR A 109 17.92 -15.81 -40.52
CA THR A 109 17.68 -16.19 -39.11
C THR A 109 16.22 -15.99 -38.75
N ILE A 110 15.61 -17.00 -38.14
CA ILE A 110 14.36 -16.87 -37.38
C ILE A 110 14.74 -16.84 -35.90
N GLN A 111 14.40 -15.76 -35.20
CA GLN A 111 14.55 -15.66 -33.76
C GLN A 111 13.18 -15.86 -33.10
N VAL A 112 13.11 -16.80 -32.16
CA VAL A 112 11.93 -17.00 -31.29
C VAL A 112 12.27 -16.46 -29.91
N THR A 113 11.38 -15.65 -29.34
CA THR A 113 11.55 -15.11 -27.99
C THR A 113 10.36 -15.44 -27.10
N PHE A 114 10.64 -15.70 -25.83
CA PHE A 114 9.64 -15.84 -24.78
C PHE A 114 9.99 -14.92 -23.62
N ASP A 115 9.13 -13.94 -23.39
CA ASP A 115 9.24 -12.96 -22.31
C ASP A 115 8.23 -13.32 -21.21
N VAL A 116 8.69 -13.37 -19.95
CA VAL A 116 7.88 -13.61 -18.76
C VAL A 116 8.12 -12.47 -17.79
N ILE A 117 7.10 -11.65 -17.58
CA ILE A 117 7.09 -10.58 -16.60
C ILE A 117 6.60 -11.16 -15.27
N ASN A 118 7.26 -10.77 -14.18
CA ASN A 118 6.94 -11.20 -12.81
C ASN A 118 6.94 -12.73 -12.64
N VAL A 119 8.08 -13.35 -12.99
CA VAL A 119 8.36 -14.78 -12.85
C VAL A 119 8.20 -15.26 -11.40
N GLY A 120 8.49 -14.39 -10.42
CA GLY A 120 8.24 -14.69 -9.01
C GLY A 120 6.78 -15.10 -8.77
N ASN A 121 5.85 -14.31 -9.30
CA ASN A 121 4.42 -14.58 -9.19
C ASN A 121 3.99 -15.86 -9.94
N LEU A 122 4.62 -16.15 -11.08
CA LEU A 122 4.40 -17.41 -11.81
C LEU A 122 4.74 -18.64 -10.97
N LEU A 123 5.80 -18.56 -10.15
CA LEU A 123 6.27 -19.65 -9.29
C LEU A 123 5.49 -19.72 -7.96
N ASN A 124 5.15 -18.57 -7.39
CA ASN A 124 4.37 -18.47 -6.16
C ASN A 124 3.50 -17.22 -6.20
N ASN A 125 2.18 -17.38 -6.05
CA ASN A 125 1.22 -16.28 -6.10
C ASN A 125 1.47 -15.22 -5.01
N ASP A 126 2.14 -15.54 -3.90
CA ASP A 126 2.46 -14.56 -2.85
C ASP A 126 3.68 -13.67 -3.18
N TRP A 127 4.38 -13.95 -4.29
CA TRP A 127 5.56 -13.21 -4.71
C TRP A 127 5.25 -12.20 -5.81
N GLY A 128 6.03 -11.12 -5.86
CA GLY A 128 5.87 -10.09 -6.88
C GLY A 128 4.61 -9.24 -6.74
N HIS A 129 4.02 -9.18 -5.55
CA HIS A 129 2.88 -8.31 -5.27
C HIS A 129 3.27 -6.84 -5.33
N GLN A 130 2.44 -6.07 -6.03
CA GLN A 130 2.48 -4.62 -6.08
C GLN A 130 1.44 -4.08 -5.11
N TYR A 131 1.82 -3.12 -4.29
CA TYR A 131 0.97 -2.55 -3.25
C TYR A 131 0.58 -1.11 -3.58
N SER A 132 -0.64 -0.73 -3.24
CA SER A 132 -1.15 0.61 -3.48
C SER A 132 -2.02 1.10 -2.33
N VAL A 133 -1.97 2.41 -2.10
CA VAL A 133 -2.93 3.15 -1.28
C VAL A 133 -3.44 4.33 -2.10
N GLN A 134 -4.75 4.54 -2.11
CA GLN A 134 -5.34 5.67 -2.81
C GLN A 134 -4.77 6.98 -2.24
N ASN A 135 -4.31 7.88 -3.13
CA ASN A 135 -3.71 9.16 -2.76
C ASN A 135 -2.50 9.08 -1.81
N ASN A 136 -1.88 7.91 -1.63
CA ASN A 136 -0.79 7.70 -0.66
C ASN A 136 -1.15 8.13 0.77
N ALA A 137 -2.44 8.11 1.11
CA ALA A 137 -2.95 8.50 2.42
C ALA A 137 -4.04 7.53 2.89
N LEU A 138 -3.97 7.12 4.16
CA LEU A 138 -5.04 6.36 4.81
C LEU A 138 -5.72 7.23 5.86
N GLU A 139 -7.04 7.37 5.74
CA GLU A 139 -7.90 7.91 6.79
C GLU A 139 -8.03 6.86 7.92
N LEU A 140 -7.09 6.88 8.87
CA LEU A 140 -7.06 5.87 9.93
C LEU A 140 -8.17 6.13 10.96
N LEU A 141 -8.38 7.39 11.32
CA LEU A 141 -9.38 7.83 12.30
C LEU A 141 -10.26 8.89 11.67
N ARG A 142 -11.53 8.97 12.06
CA ARG A 142 -12.44 10.05 11.63
C ARG A 142 -12.72 10.99 12.78
N VAL A 143 -12.76 12.29 12.47
CA VAL A 143 -13.22 13.30 13.44
C VAL A 143 -14.75 13.23 13.52
N GLU A 144 -15.29 13.03 14.72
CA GLU A 144 -16.74 12.94 14.94
C GLU A 144 -17.30 14.21 15.59
N SER A 145 -16.52 14.84 16.48
CA SER A 145 -16.87 16.13 17.04
C SER A 145 -15.62 16.96 17.28
N THR A 146 -15.70 18.25 16.98
CA THR A 146 -14.69 19.25 17.34
C THR A 146 -15.40 20.51 17.84
N GLY A 147 -14.74 21.29 18.70
CA GLY A 147 -15.32 22.50 19.26
C GLY A 147 -14.30 23.33 20.05
N VAL A 148 -14.57 24.63 20.19
CA VAL A 148 -13.73 25.54 20.97
C VAL A 148 -13.62 25.03 22.41
N ASN A 149 -12.40 24.91 22.92
CA ASN A 149 -12.09 24.39 24.26
C ASN A 149 -12.64 22.99 24.55
N THR A 150 -12.98 22.22 23.51
CA THR A 150 -13.49 20.85 23.65
C THR A 150 -12.51 19.89 23.02
N GLN A 151 -12.13 18.84 23.74
CA GLN A 151 -11.31 17.80 23.17
C GLN A 151 -12.07 17.13 22.01
N PRO A 152 -11.47 17.04 20.81
CA PRO A 152 -12.10 16.37 19.69
C PRO A 152 -12.34 14.88 20.00
N THR A 153 -13.41 14.33 19.42
CA THR A 153 -13.69 12.89 19.48
C THR A 153 -13.43 12.24 18.14
N PHE A 154 -12.99 10.99 18.19
CA PHE A 154 -12.57 10.25 17.01
C PHE A 154 -13.23 8.88 16.95
N SER A 155 -13.59 8.42 15.76
CA SER A 155 -14.00 7.03 15.53
C SER A 155 -12.95 6.28 14.72
N PHE A 156 -12.90 4.96 14.89
CA PHE A 156 -12.10 4.08 14.05
C PHE A 156 -13.00 3.43 12.99
N PRO A 157 -12.90 3.78 11.70
CA PRO A 157 -13.84 3.31 10.68
C PRO A 157 -13.83 1.79 10.54
N ARG A 158 -15.01 1.16 10.43
CA ARG A 158 -15.12 -0.29 10.28
C ARG A 158 -14.41 -0.83 9.03
N SER A 159 -14.41 -0.03 7.95
CA SER A 159 -13.71 -0.34 6.70
C SER A 159 -12.19 -0.47 6.88
N VAL A 160 -11.61 0.16 7.90
CA VAL A 160 -10.19 0.05 8.24
C VAL A 160 -9.98 -1.02 9.30
N ALA A 161 -10.89 -1.14 10.28
CA ALA A 161 -10.81 -2.13 11.34
C ALA A 161 -10.84 -3.59 10.84
N THR A 162 -11.44 -3.86 9.68
CA THR A 162 -11.43 -5.19 9.06
C THR A 162 -10.18 -5.46 8.22
N ARG A 163 -9.30 -4.46 8.06
CA ARG A 163 -8.05 -4.60 7.29
C ARG A 163 -6.92 -4.98 8.23
N THR A 164 -6.11 -5.95 7.81
CA THR A 164 -4.85 -6.28 8.51
C THR A 164 -3.75 -5.27 8.20
N ASN A 165 -3.82 -4.61 7.03
CA ASN A 165 -2.79 -3.72 6.52
C ASN A 165 -3.41 -2.43 5.93
N PRO A 166 -2.66 -1.32 5.89
CA PRO A 166 -3.14 -0.05 5.35
C PRO A 166 -3.23 0.00 3.82
N TRP A 167 -2.75 -1.03 3.10
CA TRP A 167 -2.66 -1.07 1.63
C TRP A 167 -3.47 -2.19 0.99
N ASP A 168 -3.70 -2.05 -0.31
CA ASP A 168 -4.31 -3.07 -1.17
C ASP A 168 -3.25 -3.67 -2.11
N VAL A 169 -3.47 -4.91 -2.54
CA VAL A 169 -2.65 -5.54 -3.59
C VAL A 169 -3.22 -5.19 -4.95
N THR A 170 -2.43 -4.55 -5.80
CA THR A 170 -2.84 -4.15 -7.15
C THR A 170 -2.88 -5.38 -8.05
N SER A 171 -4.10 -5.85 -8.39
CA SER A 171 -4.30 -7.19 -8.95
C SER A 171 -3.69 -7.42 -10.34
N LEU A 172 -3.73 -6.43 -11.24
CA LEU A 172 -3.23 -6.59 -12.61
C LEU A 172 -1.71 -6.61 -12.68
N THR A 173 -1.05 -5.68 -11.98
CA THR A 173 0.42 -5.56 -11.99
C THR A 173 1.11 -6.61 -11.13
N SER A 174 0.39 -7.23 -10.20
CA SER A 174 0.90 -8.33 -9.38
C SER A 174 0.92 -9.68 -10.09
N ARG A 175 0.24 -9.82 -11.24
CA ARG A 175 0.17 -11.09 -11.98
C ARG A 175 1.33 -11.25 -12.94
N TRP A 176 1.77 -12.48 -13.12
CA TRP A 176 2.69 -12.81 -14.20
C TRP A 176 2.05 -12.62 -15.57
N GLN A 177 2.86 -12.26 -16.56
CA GLN A 177 2.44 -12.12 -17.96
C GLN A 177 3.47 -12.78 -18.87
N GLY A 178 2.99 -13.49 -19.89
CA GLY A 178 3.84 -14.16 -20.88
C GLY A 178 3.62 -13.59 -22.28
N GLN A 179 4.70 -13.37 -23.03
CA GLN A 179 4.66 -12.95 -24.42
C GLN A 179 5.58 -13.82 -25.29
N LEU A 180 5.04 -14.35 -26.39
CA LEU A 180 5.80 -15.06 -27.41
C LEU A 180 6.05 -14.13 -28.60
N GLY A 181 7.29 -14.07 -29.07
CA GLY A 181 7.71 -13.28 -30.22
C GLY A 181 8.41 -14.13 -31.28
N VAL A 182 8.24 -13.74 -32.54
CA VAL A 182 8.97 -14.31 -33.67
C VAL A 182 9.48 -13.16 -34.54
N ARG A 183 10.77 -13.17 -34.86
CA ARG A 183 11.43 -12.17 -35.71
C ARG A 183 12.20 -12.84 -36.84
N TYR A 184 12.02 -12.36 -38.06
CA TYR A 184 12.85 -12.72 -39.20
C TYR A 184 13.95 -11.67 -39.41
N ILE A 185 15.19 -12.12 -39.60
CA ILE A 185 16.35 -11.25 -39.86
C ILE A 185 16.91 -11.60 -41.25
N PHE A 186 16.79 -10.64 -42.17
CA PHE A 186 17.36 -10.71 -43.51
C PHE A 186 18.85 -10.38 -43.46
N ASN A 187 19.69 -11.21 -44.09
CA ASN A 187 21.07 -10.86 -44.46
C ASN A 187 21.25 -11.03 -45.97
#